data_AF-A0A0F9XTT0-F1
#
_entry.id   AF-A0A0F9XTT0-F1
#
_cell.length_a   1.000
_cell.length_b   1.000
_cell.length_c   1.000
_cell.angle_alpha   90.00
_cell.angle_beta   90.00
_cell.angle_gamma   90.00
#
_symmetry.space_group_name_H-M   'P 1'
#
loop_
_entity.id
_entity.type
_entity.pdbx_description
1 polymer ?
#
loop_
_entity_poly.entity_id
_entity_poly.type
_entity_poly.pdbx_seq_one_letter_code
_entity_poly.pdbx_strand_id
1 'polypeptide(L)' 'MYSKYYTAKSLKSMTWFIFGVFRNEENVAFGRTLDKNESLLEFFVSPNYEAHFLKVANYLSQKGYLFELKEKVNRLK' A
#
# COMPACT_ATOMS: atom_id res chain seq x y z
N MET A 1 -6.38 -18.12 3.95
CA MET A 1 -5.49 -17.24 4.72
C MET A 1 -5.94 -15.81 4.47
N TYR A 2 -6.15 -15.02 5.52
CA TYR A 2 -6.60 -13.64 5.38
C TYR A 2 -5.50 -12.76 4.77
N SER A 3 -5.90 -11.72 4.03
CA SER A 3 -4.96 -10.77 3.45
C SER A 3 -4.07 -10.13 4.52
N LYS A 4 -2.80 -9.93 4.18
CA LYS A 4 -1.88 -9.07 4.94
C LYS A 4 -2.37 -7.62 4.88
N TYR A 5 -2.15 -6.89 5.96
CA TYR A 5 -2.63 -5.52 6.12
C TYR A 5 -1.46 -4.58 6.33
N TYR A 6 -1.32 -3.58 5.47
CA TYR A 6 -0.28 -2.57 5.55
C TYR A 6 -0.89 -1.17 5.60
N THR A 7 -0.18 -0.26 6.25
CA THR A 7 -0.45 1.18 6.17
C THR A 7 0.80 1.92 5.75
N ALA A 8 0.65 3.00 4.99
CA ALA A 8 1.75 3.89 4.63
C ALA A 8 1.24 5.31 4.46
N LYS A 9 2.12 6.31 4.66
CA LYS A 9 1.84 7.69 4.28
C LYS A 9 2.27 7.93 2.84
N SER A 10 1.65 8.90 2.20
CA SER A 10 2.00 9.33 0.85
C SER A 10 1.95 10.84 0.71
N LEU A 11 2.57 11.39 -0.33
CA LEU A 11 2.25 12.74 -0.76
C LEU A 11 0.82 12.76 -1.31
N LYS A 12 -0.02 13.68 -0.83
CA LYS A 12 -1.43 13.79 -1.23
C LYS A 12 -1.63 13.87 -2.75
N SER A 13 -0.74 14.58 -3.45
CA SER A 13 -0.75 14.70 -4.91
C SER A 13 -0.41 13.40 -5.63
N MET A 14 0.25 12.45 -4.95
CA MET A 14 0.73 11.18 -5.50
C MET A 14 -0.17 10.00 -5.15
N THR A 15 -1.18 10.17 -4.30
CA THR A 15 -2.07 9.07 -3.87
C THR A 15 -2.68 8.30 -5.04
N TRP A 16 -3.23 9.00 -6.03
CA TRP A 16 -3.83 8.36 -7.21
C TRP A 16 -2.80 7.66 -8.10
N PHE A 17 -1.61 8.24 -8.22
CA PHE A 17 -0.49 7.62 -8.94
C PHE A 17 -0.09 6.30 -8.28
N ILE A 18 0.08 6.28 -6.96
CA ILE A 18 0.41 5.08 -6.18
C ILE A 18 -0.64 3.98 -6.38
N PHE A 19 -1.94 4.32 -6.30
CA PHE A 19 -3.00 3.34 -6.59
C PHE A 19 -3.05 2.90 -8.05
N GLY A 20 -2.61 3.74 -8.99
CA GLY A 20 -2.45 3.36 -10.39
C GLY A 20 -1.34 2.33 -10.59
N VAL A 21 -0.18 2.55 -9.95
CA VAL A 21 0.95 1.62 -9.98
C VAL A 21 0.54 0.24 -9.45
N PHE A 22 -0.06 0.15 -8.26
CA PHE A 22 -0.48 -1.14 -7.71
C PHE A 22 -1.59 -1.85 -8.51
N ARG A 23 -2.44 -1.11 -9.22
CA ARG A 23 -3.42 -1.69 -10.15
C ARG A 23 -2.76 -2.23 -11.42
N ASN A 24 -1.77 -1.52 -11.94
CA ASN A 24 -1.01 -1.94 -13.11
C ASN A 24 -0.11 -3.17 -12.82
N GLU A 25 0.43 -3.25 -11.62
CA GLU A 25 1.19 -4.39 -11.10
C GLU A 25 0.24 -5.55 -10.70
N GLU A 26 -0.54 -6.04 -11.66
CA GLU A 26 -1.44 -7.20 -11.54
C GLU A 26 -2.46 -7.12 -10.39
N ASN A 27 -2.84 -5.92 -9.97
CA ASN A 27 -3.68 -5.69 -8.78
C ASN A 27 -3.11 -6.36 -7.52
N VAL A 28 -1.78 -6.33 -7.35
CA VAL A 28 -1.03 -6.94 -6.23
C VAL A 28 -1.56 -6.56 -4.84
N ALA A 29 -2.19 -5.39 -4.73
CA ALA A 29 -2.82 -4.91 -3.51
C ALA A 29 -4.14 -4.19 -3.79
N PHE A 30 -5.13 -4.40 -2.92
CA PHE A 30 -6.27 -3.51 -2.81
C PHE A 30 -5.91 -2.34 -1.88
N GLY A 31 -5.91 -1.13 -2.41
CA GLY A 31 -5.54 0.08 -1.66
C GLY A 31 -6.71 1.05 -1.46
N ARG A 32 -6.78 1.70 -0.29
CA ARG A 32 -7.70 2.83 -0.06
C ARG A 32 -7.10 3.88 0.86
N THR A 33 -7.61 5.10 0.79
CA THR A 33 -7.24 6.18 1.70
C THR A 33 -7.94 5.97 3.04
N LEU A 34 -7.18 5.75 4.10
CA LEU A 34 -7.70 5.62 5.47
C LEU A 34 -7.98 6.99 6.08
N ASP A 35 -7.04 7.94 5.91
CA ASP A 35 -7.20 9.33 6.35
C ASP A 35 -6.68 10.30 5.28
N LYS A 36 -7.57 11.16 4.78
CA LYS A 36 -7.28 12.16 3.74
C LYS A 36 -6.51 13.37 4.23
N ASN A 37 -6.59 13.69 5.52
CA ASN A 37 -5.91 14.81 6.15
C ASN A 37 -4.45 14.41 6.43
N GLU A 38 -4.24 13.17 6.87
CA GLU A 38 -2.90 12.64 7.13
C GLU A 38 -2.24 11.97 5.91
N SER A 39 -2.95 11.90 4.78
CA SER A 39 -2.51 11.17 3.57
C SER A 39 -2.10 9.73 3.86
N LEU A 40 -2.83 9.11 4.79
CA LEU A 40 -2.62 7.75 5.26
C LEU A 40 -3.38 6.78 4.34
N LEU A 41 -2.64 5.88 3.73
CA LEU A 41 -3.12 4.82 2.87
C LEU A 41 -3.11 3.50 3.62
N GLU A 42 -4.02 2.61 3.24
CA GLU A 42 -4.00 1.24 3.67
C GLU A 42 -4.10 0.28 2.48
N PHE A 43 -3.42 -0.87 2.62
CA PHE A 43 -3.28 -1.89 1.59
C PHE A 43 -3.64 -3.25 2.17
N PHE A 44 -4.44 -3.99 1.41
CA PHE A 44 -4.79 -5.38 1.67
C PHE A 44 -4.14 -6.23 0.60
N VAL A 45 -3.23 -7.11 1.01
CA VAL A 45 -2.32 -7.83 0.12
C VAL A 45 -2.52 -9.32 0.33
N SER A 46 -2.74 -10.08 -0.74
CA SER A 46 -2.78 -11.54 -0.63
C SER A 46 -1.38 -12.06 -0.25
N PRO A 47 -1.25 -13.07 0.64
CA PRO A 47 0.05 -13.60 1.05
C PRO A 47 0.94 -14.03 -0.12
N ASN A 48 0.34 -14.55 -1.20
CA ASN A 48 1.06 -14.99 -2.40
C ASN A 48 1.71 -13.82 -3.16
N TYR A 49 1.24 -12.59 -2.93
CA TYR A 49 1.67 -11.38 -3.61
C TYR A 49 2.46 -10.43 -2.70
N GLU A 50 2.69 -10.80 -1.44
CA GLU A 50 3.36 -9.97 -0.43
C GLU A 50 4.77 -9.56 -0.87
N ALA A 51 5.56 -10.50 -1.40
CA ALA A 51 6.91 -10.20 -1.88
C ALA A 51 6.91 -9.19 -3.03
N HIS A 52 5.97 -9.32 -3.97
CA HIS A 52 5.83 -8.38 -5.10
C HIS A 52 5.36 -7.01 -4.63
N PHE A 53 4.37 -6.97 -3.73
CA PHE A 53 3.90 -5.73 -3.12
C PHE A 53 5.05 -4.99 -2.41
N LEU A 54 5.83 -5.69 -1.59
CA LEU A 54 6.96 -5.09 -0.87
C LEU A 54 8.03 -4.56 -1.83
N LYS A 55 8.30 -5.27 -2.93
CA LYS A 55 9.23 -4.79 -3.97
C LYS A 55 8.76 -3.46 -4.58
N VAL A 56 7.49 -3.37 -4.98
CA VAL A 56 6.89 -2.15 -5.54
C VAL A 56 6.85 -1.03 -4.51
N ALA A 57 6.41 -1.32 -3.28
CA ALA A 57 6.30 -0.34 -2.20
C ALA A 57 7.67 0.23 -1.79
N ASN A 58 8.70 -0.62 -1.71
CA ASN A 58 10.06 -0.18 -1.43
C ASN A 58 10.61 0.70 -2.55
N TYR A 59 10.34 0.36 -3.82
CA TYR A 59 10.72 1.21 -4.94
C TYR A 59 10.05 2.59 -4.87
N LEU A 60 8.73 2.64 -4.62
CA LEU A 60 8.00 3.90 -4.44
C LEU A 60 8.52 4.70 -3.23
N SER A 61 8.96 4.03 -2.17
CA SER A 61 9.56 4.68 -1.01
C SER A 61 10.94 5.28 -1.32
N GLN A 62 11.79 4.56 -2.05
CA GLN A 62 13.08 5.08 -2.54
C GLN A 62 12.92 6.29 -3.46
N LYS A 63 11.80 6.37 -4.20
CA LYS A 63 11.45 7.54 -5.03
C LYS A 63 10.78 8.68 -4.27
N GLY A 64 10.55 8.53 -2.98
CA GLY A 64 9.92 9.57 -2.14
C GLY A 64 8.42 9.72 -2.36
N TYR A 65 7.72 8.68 -2.85
CA TYR A 65 6.27 8.69 -3.01
C TYR A 65 5.53 8.05 -1.84
N LEU A 66 6.17 7.10 -1.16
CA LEU A 66 5.60 6.32 -0.06
C LEU A 66 6.50 6.39 1.18
N PHE A 67 5.91 6.57 2.35
CA PHE A 67 6.63 6.71 3.62
C PHE A 67 6.00 5.87 4.71
N GLU A 68 6.78 5.56 5.75
CA GLU A 68 6.30 4.85 6.95
C GLU A 68 5.47 3.58 6.65
N LEU A 69 5.90 2.77 5.68
CA LEU A 69 5.25 1.48 5.41
C LEU A 69 5.34 0.58 6.65
N LYS A 70 4.18 0.16 7.17
CA LYS A 70 4.06 -0.66 8.38
C LYS A 70 3.04 -1.78 8.16
N GLU A 71 3.42 -3.02 8.48
CA GLU A 71 2.46 -4.12 8.61
C GLU A 71 1.65 -3.91 9.90
N LYS A 72 0.35 -4.20 9.84
CA LYS A 72 -0.57 -4.11 10.98
C LYS A 72 -1.41 -5.37 11.05
N VAL A 73 -1.99 -5.62 12.23
CA VAL A 73 -2.90 -6.75 12.43
C VAL A 73 -4.18 -6.52 11.63
N ASN A 74 -4.55 -7.48 10.79
CA ASN A 74 -5.82 -7.43 10.07
C ASN A 74 -6.99 -7.53 11.07
N ARG A 75 -8.02 -6.70 10.87
CA ARG A 75 -9.20 -6.62 11.75
C ARG A 75 -10.19 -7.75 11.49
N LEU A 76 -10.12 -8.38 10.32
CA LEU A 76 -10.89 -9.56 9.96
C LEU A 76 -10.08 -10.80 10.39
N LYS A 77 -10.46 -11.39 11.52
CA LYS A 77 -9.94 -12.68 12.01
C LYS A 77 -10.89 -13.81 11.58
#